data_AF-A0AAN7K189-F1
#
_entry.id   AF-A0AAN7K189-F1
#
_cell.length_a   1.000
_cell.length_b   1.000
_cell.length_c   1.000
_cell.angle_alpha   90.00
_cell.angle_beta   90.00
_cell.angle_gamma   90.00
#
_symmetry.space_group_name_H-M   'P 1'
#
loop_
_entity.id
_entity.type
_entity.pdbx_description
1 polymer ?
#
loop_
_entity_poly.entity_id
_entity_poly.type
_entity_poly.pdbx_seq_one_letter_code
_entity_poly.pdbx_strand_id
1 'polypeptide(L)' 'MTGDWVECGKVEAAVRRVMVGEEAEGMRVRAAQLSEAAKKAVEEGGSSHSDLTALLEELKASKSKALA' A
#
# COMPACT_ATOMS: atom_id res chain seq x y z
N MET A 1 -10.67 3.38 -30.36
CA MET A 1 -10.44 3.23 -28.91
C MET A 1 -11.69 3.75 -28.22
N THR A 2 -12.43 2.89 -27.53
CA THR A 2 -13.62 3.31 -26.76
C THR A 2 -13.16 3.46 -25.33
N GLY A 3 -12.96 4.70 -24.87
CA GLY A 3 -12.76 4.97 -23.46
C GLY A 3 -14.09 4.88 -22.74
N ASP A 4 -14.13 4.23 -21.58
CA ASP A 4 -15.30 4.27 -20.71
C ASP A 4 -15.41 5.69 -20.13
N TRP A 5 -16.41 6.44 -20.60
CA TRP A 5 -16.67 7.80 -20.13
C TRP A 5 -17.47 7.76 -18.83
N VAL A 6 -17.02 8.51 -17.82
CA VAL A 6 -17.75 8.71 -16.57
C VAL A 6 -18.49 10.03 -16.62
N GLU A 7 -19.79 9.99 -16.37
CA GLU A 7 -20.62 11.18 -16.27
C GLU A 7 -20.17 12.08 -15.10
N CYS A 8 -20.11 13.40 -15.32
CA CYS A 8 -19.62 14.36 -14.34
C CYS A 8 -20.37 14.29 -13.00
N GLY A 9 -21.68 14.01 -13.01
CA GLY A 9 -22.47 13.85 -11.80
C GLY A 9 -22.02 12.68 -10.93
N LYS A 10 -21.54 11.58 -11.53
CA LYS A 10 -20.97 10.45 -10.77
C LYS A 10 -19.65 10.81 -10.12
N VAL A 11 -18.82 11.61 -10.81
CA VAL A 11 -17.57 12.14 -10.25
C VAL A 11 -17.87 13.06 -9.07
N GLU A 12 -18.81 13.99 -9.22
CA GLU A 12 -19.20 14.90 -8.13
C GLU A 12 -19.71 14.14 -6.90
N ALA A 13 -20.60 13.15 -7.09
CA ALA A 13 -21.14 12.35 -6.00
C ALA A 13 -20.03 11.57 -5.27
N ALA A 14 -19.08 10.98 -6.00
CA ALA A 14 -17.96 10.26 -5.42
C ALA A 14 -17.03 11.20 -4.61
N VAL A 15 -16.72 12.38 -5.16
CA VAL A 15 -15.91 13.38 -4.46
C VAL A 15 -16.62 13.83 -3.17
N ARG A 16 -17.92 14.14 -3.23
CA ARG A 16 -18.69 14.51 -2.03
C ARG A 16 -18.69 13.38 -1.00
N ARG A 17 -18.89 12.12 -1.41
CA ARG A 17 -18.87 10.96 -0.52
C ARG A 17 -17.55 10.84 0.26
N VAL A 18 -16.41 11.06 -0.39
CA VAL A 18 -15.07 10.92 0.24
C VAL A 18 -14.67 12.16 1.05
N MET A 19 -15.12 13.35 0.64
CA MET A 19 -14.72 14.61 1.29
C MET A 19 -15.60 14.97 2.49
N VAL A 20 -16.92 14.93 2.32
CA VAL A 20 -17.90 15.48 3.28
C VAL A 20 -19.10 14.57 3.56
N GLY A 21 -19.19 13.42 2.89
CA GLY A 21 -20.27 12.46 3.08
C GLY A 21 -20.21 11.76 4.45
N GLU A 22 -21.29 11.07 4.80
CA GLU A 22 -21.43 10.38 6.10
C GLU A 22 -20.31 9.37 6.36
N GLU A 23 -19.84 8.67 5.31
CA GLU A 23 -18.76 7.68 5.41
C GLU A 23 -17.34 8.29 5.34
N ALA A 24 -17.22 9.59 5.02
CA ALA A 24 -15.95 10.23 4.69
C ALA A 24 -14.92 10.09 5.82
N GLU A 25 -15.36 10.28 7.07
CA GLU A 25 -14.48 10.18 8.23
C GLU A 25 -13.99 8.74 8.45
N GLY A 26 -14.89 7.76 8.37
CA GLY A 26 -14.53 6.34 8.46
C GLY A 26 -13.59 5.88 7.34
N MET A 27 -13.69 6.48 6.14
CA MET A 27 -12.73 6.25 5.06
C MET A 27 -11.36 6.85 5.38
N ARG A 28 -11.31 8.10 5.87
CA ARG A 28 -10.06 8.78 6.24
C ARG A 28 -9.32 8.07 7.37
N VAL A 29 -10.03 7.66 8.43
CA VAL A 29 -9.44 6.94 9.57
C VAL A 29 -8.81 5.62 9.11
N ARG A 30 -9.51 4.84 8.28
CA ARG A 30 -8.96 3.60 7.73
C ARG A 30 -7.72 3.85 6.87
N ALA A 31 -7.75 4.86 6.00
CA ALA A 31 -6.60 5.22 5.18
C ALA A 31 -5.40 5.65 6.04
N ALA A 32 -5.62 6.40 7.12
CA ALA A 32 -4.56 6.80 8.06
C ALA A 32 -3.96 5.60 8.80
N GLN A 33 -4.80 4.68 9.29
CA GLN A 33 -4.34 3.44 9.94
C GLN A 33 -3.51 2.57 9.00
N LEU A 34 -3.95 2.41 7.74
CA LEU A 34 -3.21 1.68 6.73
C LEU A 34 -1.88 2.37 6.38
N SER A 35 -1.86 3.70 6.31
CA SER A 35 -0.62 4.46 6.07
C SER A 35 0.39 4.23 7.19
N GLU A 36 -0.06 4.27 8.44
CA GLU A 36 0.80 4.03 9.61
C GLU A 36 1.33 2.60 9.64
N ALA A 37 0.47 1.61 9.39
CA ALA A 37 0.88 0.21 9.33
C ALA A 37 1.89 -0.03 8.20
N ALA A 38 1.68 0.56 7.02
CA ALA A 38 2.60 0.46 5.91
C ALA A 38 3.97 1.08 6.22
N LYS A 39 4.00 2.26 6.87
CA LYS A 39 5.25 2.90 7.31
C LYS A 39 6.03 2.02 8.28
N LYS A 40 5.34 1.48 9.30
CA LYS A 40 5.93 0.56 10.29
C LYS A 40 6.42 -0.76 9.69
N ALA A 41 5.75 -1.26 8.66
CA ALA A 41 6.18 -2.50 8.02
C ALA A 41 7.50 -2.32 7.26
N VAL A 42 7.75 -1.14 6.69
CA VAL A 42 8.92 -0.88 5.82
C VAL A 42 10.09 -0.18 6.52
N GLU A 43 9.90 0.41 7.70
CA GLU A 43 10.99 0.99 8.48
C GLU A 43 12.00 -0.06 8.95
N GLU A 44 13.19 0.37 9.37
CA GLU A 44 14.23 -0.53 9.87
C GLU A 44 13.73 -1.32 11.10
N GLY A 45 13.83 -2.65 11.05
CA GLY A 45 13.25 -3.54 12.06
C GLY A 45 11.76 -3.84 11.86
N GLY A 46 11.10 -3.21 10.89
CA GLY A 46 9.75 -3.52 10.45
C GLY A 46 9.64 -4.89 9.77
N SER A 47 8.42 -5.41 9.65
CA SER A 47 8.19 -6.77 9.13
C SER A 47 8.63 -6.93 7.67
N SER A 48 8.19 -6.06 6.77
CA SER A 48 8.57 -6.13 5.35
C SER A 48 10.05 -5.85 5.14
N HIS A 49 10.64 -4.94 5.92
CA HIS A 49 12.09 -4.71 5.93
C HIS A 49 12.85 -5.99 6.32
N SER A 50 12.42 -6.64 7.40
CA SER A 50 13.05 -7.85 7.93
C SER A 50 12.92 -9.03 6.97
N ASP A 51 11.72 -9.25 6.41
CA ASP A 51 11.46 -10.33 5.45
C ASP A 51 12.32 -10.16 4.18
N LEU A 52 12.40 -8.93 3.64
CA LEU A 52 13.24 -8.64 2.49
C LEU A 52 14.73 -8.84 2.82
N THR A 53 15.16 -8.42 4.00
CA THR A 53 16.54 -8.62 4.46
C THR A 53 16.87 -10.11 4.56
N ALA A 54 15.99 -10.92 5.16
CA ALA A 54 16.16 -12.36 5.26
C ALA A 54 16.28 -13.02 3.87
N LEU A 55 15.41 -12.67 2.93
CA LEU A 55 15.48 -13.15 1.55
C LEU A 55 16.82 -12.81 0.88
N LEU A 56 17.32 -11.58 1.06
CA LEU A 56 18.60 -11.17 0.49
C LEU A 56 19.76 -12.00 1.06
N GLU A 57 19.75 -12.30 2.36
CA GLU A 57 20.76 -13.16 2.98
C GLU A 57 20.68 -14.60 2.47
N GLU A 58 19.48 -15.16 2.30
CA GLU A 58 19.30 -16.48 1.70
C GLU A 58 19.85 -16.55 0.27
N LEU A 59 19.59 -15.52 -0.55
CA LEU A 59 20.11 -15.43 -1.91
C LEU A 59 21.64 -15.35 -1.92
N LYS A 60 22.26 -14.55 -1.04
CA LYS A 60 23.72 -14.49 -0.89
C LYS A 60 24.30 -15.85 -0.51
N ALA A 61 23.70 -16.53 0.46
CA ALA A 61 24.14 -17.86 0.90
C ALA A 61 24.00 -18.90 -0.23
N SER A 62 22.93 -18.85 -1.02
CA SER A 62 22.72 -19.75 -2.15
C SER A 62 23.78 -19.55 -3.25
N LYS A 63 24.17 -18.31 -3.54
CA LYS A 63 25.24 -18.00 -4.50
C LYS A 63 26.59 -18.54 -4.03
N SER A 64 26.93 -18.41 -2.75
CA SER A 64 28.17 -18.95 -2.19
C SER A 64 28.23 -20.47 -2.25
N LYS A 65 27.10 -21.16 -2.06
CA LYS A 65 27.00 -22.62 -2.22
C LYS A 65 27.20 -23.09 -3.66
N ALA A 66 26.88 -22.26 -4.65
CA ALA A 66 27.07 -22.60 -6.07
C ALA A 66 28.52 -22.37 -6.57
N LEU A 67 29.34 -21.64 -5.80
CA LEU A 67 30.74 -21.32 -6.12
C LEU A 67 31.75 -22.14 -5.30
N ALA A 68 31.28 -22.93 -4.34
CA ALA A 68 32.05 -23.87 -3.54
C ALA A 68 31.91 -25.29 -4.11
#